data_AF-A0A811V7C1-F1
#
_entry.id   AF-A0A811V7C1-F1
#
_cell.length_a   1.000
_cell.length_b   1.000
_cell.length_c   1.000
_cell.angle_alpha   90.00
_cell.angle_beta   90.00
_cell.angle_gamma   90.00
#
_symmetry.space_group_name_H-M   'P 1'
#
loop_
_entity.id
_entity.type
_entity.pdbx_description
1 polymer ?
#
loop_
_entity_poly.entity_id
_entity_poly.type
_entity_poly.pdbx_seq_one_letter_code
_entity_poly.pdbx_strand_id
1 'polypeptide(L)'
;MLVPVSWMKTTAVLGRCIVQSLGYNFEVMRGDRIALICERIFYPELEQVDRLDNTTRGAGGFGSTGVKEVKTKNGNGTATMETKEVEDESDKKKKKLTMRSPT
;
A
#
# COMPACT_ATOMS: atom_id res chain seq x y z
N MET A 1 -2.95 29.23 35.72
CA MET A 1 -4.30 28.62 35.69
C MET A 1 -4.12 27.14 35.43
N LEU A 2 -4.25 26.31 36.47
CA LEU A 2 -4.10 24.85 36.41
C LEU A 2 -5.47 24.25 36.07
N VAL A 3 -5.60 23.62 34.92
CA VAL A 3 -6.80 22.84 34.57
C VAL A 3 -6.64 21.46 35.21
N PRO A 4 -7.55 21.00 36.08
CA PRO A 4 -7.41 19.71 36.75
C PRO A 4 -7.71 18.57 35.77
N VAL A 5 -6.75 17.66 35.60
CA VAL A 5 -6.80 16.44 34.77
C VAL A 5 -7.64 15.34 35.45
N SER A 6 -8.86 15.68 35.88
CA SER A 6 -9.65 14.86 36.81
C SER A 6 -10.58 13.82 36.14
N TRP A 7 -10.59 13.68 34.81
CA TRP A 7 -11.56 12.83 34.11
C TRP A 7 -10.90 11.88 33.11
N MET A 8 -10.12 10.93 33.60
CA MET A 8 -9.75 9.74 32.82
C MET A 8 -9.84 8.49 33.71
N LYS A 9 -11.05 8.19 34.18
CA LYS A 9 -11.40 6.82 34.59
C LYS A 9 -12.12 6.15 33.43
N THR A 10 -11.47 6.07 32.27
CA THR A 10 -12.01 5.34 31.13
C THR A 10 -11.55 3.90 31.27
N THR A 11 -12.32 3.08 31.97
CA THR A 11 -12.09 1.63 31.99
C THR A 11 -12.34 1.10 30.59
N ALA A 12 -11.28 0.75 29.87
CA ALA A 12 -11.42 0.11 28.56
C ALA A 12 -11.86 -1.35 28.75
N VAL A 13 -12.97 -1.72 28.15
CA VAL A 13 -13.41 -3.12 28.06
C VAL A 13 -12.87 -3.70 26.76
N LEU A 14 -12.03 -4.73 26.85
CA LEU A 14 -11.52 -5.45 25.69
C LEU A 14 -12.45 -6.60 25.35
N GLY A 15 -13.11 -6.54 24.19
CA GLY A 15 -13.87 -7.64 23.61
C GLY A 15 -12.98 -8.57 22.76
N ARG A 16 -13.48 -9.77 22.46
CA ARG A 16 -12.79 -10.72 21.59
C ARG A 16 -13.79 -11.39 20.63
N CYS A 17 -13.52 -11.28 19.34
CA CYS A 17 -14.27 -11.99 18.30
C CYS A 17 -13.65 -13.37 18.08
N ILE A 18 -14.42 -14.42 18.35
CA ILE A 18 -14.00 -15.82 18.13
C ILE A 18 -14.73 -16.32 16.89
N VAL A 19 -13.98 -16.87 15.93
CA VAL A 19 -14.53 -17.46 14.70
C VAL A 19 -14.23 -18.96 14.70
N GLN A 20 -15.27 -19.78 14.54
CA GLN A 20 -15.15 -21.23 14.40
C GLN A 20 -15.25 -21.63 12.93
N SER A 21 -14.22 -22.29 12.41
CA SER A 21 -14.18 -22.75 11.01
C SER A 21 -14.40 -24.27 10.87
N LEU A 22 -14.64 -24.96 11.98
CA LEU A 22 -14.70 -26.42 12.05
C LEU A 22 -16.15 -26.89 12.07
N GLY A 23 -16.43 -28.08 11.52
CA GLY A 23 -17.77 -28.68 11.49
C GLY A 23 -18.25 -29.32 12.80
N TYR A 24 -17.52 -29.12 13.90
CA TYR A 24 -17.85 -29.59 15.25
C TYR A 24 -17.81 -28.41 16.21
N ASN A 25 -18.43 -28.52 17.39
CA ASN A 25 -18.54 -27.43 18.38
C ASN A 25 -17.25 -27.20 19.17
N PHE A 26 -16.94 -25.93 19.50
CA PHE A 26 -15.83 -25.55 20.38
C PHE A 26 -16.38 -24.79 21.59
N GLU A 27 -16.14 -25.31 22.77
CA GLU A 27 -16.65 -24.76 24.02
C GLU A 27 -15.62 -23.82 24.65
N VAL A 28 -16.01 -22.59 25.00
CA VAL A 28 -15.14 -21.58 25.61
C VAL A 28 -15.52 -21.39 27.07
N MET A 29 -14.57 -21.61 27.96
CA MET A 29 -14.74 -21.49 29.40
C MET A 29 -14.07 -20.24 29.96
N ARG A 30 -14.55 -19.81 31.13
CA ARG A 30 -13.88 -18.74 31.89
C ARG A 30 -12.50 -19.23 32.31
N GLY A 31 -11.47 -18.47 31.96
CA GLY A 31 -10.07 -18.80 32.23
C GLY A 31 -9.29 -19.26 30.99
N ASP A 32 -9.96 -19.48 29.86
CA ASP A 32 -9.29 -19.85 28.62
C ASP A 32 -8.39 -18.72 28.10
N ARG A 33 -7.20 -19.09 27.62
CA ARG A 33 -6.20 -18.16 27.09
C ARG A 33 -6.45 -17.92 25.60
N ILE A 34 -7.18 -16.85 25.28
CA ILE A 34 -7.75 -16.63 23.94
C ILE A 34 -7.04 -15.51 23.13
N ALA A 35 -5.79 -15.20 23.45
CA ALA A 35 -4.83 -14.35 22.70
C ALA A 35 -4.91 -12.81 22.82
N LEU A 36 -3.74 -12.19 22.93
CA LEU A 36 -3.49 -10.75 22.82
C LEU A 36 -2.08 -10.57 22.25
N ILE A 37 -1.92 -9.74 21.22
CA ILE A 37 -0.61 -9.34 20.68
C ILE A 37 -0.59 -7.82 20.62
N CYS A 38 0.47 -7.22 21.16
CA CYS A 38 0.68 -5.77 21.12
C CYS A 38 1.70 -5.45 20.02
N GLU A 39 1.22 -5.03 18.84
CA GLU A 39 2.09 -4.60 17.74
C GLU A 39 2.44 -3.12 17.86
N ARG A 40 3.65 -2.75 17.46
CA ARG A 40 4.06 -1.35 17.37
C ARG A 40 3.46 -0.75 16.13
N ILE A 41 2.72 0.35 16.30
CA ILE A 41 2.12 1.11 15.21
C ILE A 41 2.65 2.54 15.18
N PHE A 42 2.62 3.14 14.00
CA PHE A 42 2.89 4.55 13.79
C PHE A 42 1.58 5.28 13.51
N TYR A 43 1.48 6.51 14.00
CA TYR A 43 0.37 7.43 13.71
C TYR A 43 0.90 8.55 12.81
N PRO A 44 1.01 8.32 11.49
CA PRO A 44 1.44 9.36 10.58
C PRO A 44 0.34 10.41 10.39
N GLU A 45 0.73 11.64 10.12
CA GLU A 45 -0.16 12.63 9.54
C GLU A 45 -0.33 12.33 8.05
N LEU A 46 -1.56 12.43 7.55
CA LEU A 46 -1.87 12.15 6.15
C LEU A 46 -1.78 13.45 5.35
N GLU A 47 -0.97 13.43 4.29
CA GLU A 47 -0.85 14.52 3.33
C GLU A 47 -1.40 14.09 1.98
N GLN A 48 -2.27 14.91 1.39
CA GLN A 48 -2.80 14.67 0.05
C GLN A 48 -1.84 15.22 -1.00
N VAL A 49 -1.51 14.39 -1.99
CA VAL A 49 -0.66 14.75 -3.14
C VAL A 49 -1.33 14.35 -4.44
N ASP A 50 -1.03 15.02 -5.54
CA ASP A 50 -1.65 14.74 -6.84
C ASP A 50 -1.27 13.36 -7.39
N ARG A 51 -0.01 12.95 -7.22
CA ARG A 51 0.54 11.67 -7.70
C ARG A 51 1.66 11.16 -6.79
N LEU A 52 1.76 9.84 -6.64
CA LEU A 52 2.86 9.15 -5.96
C LEU A 52 3.94 8.74 -6.97
N ASP A 53 5.17 8.54 -6.48
CA ASP A 53 6.28 8.03 -7.27
C ASP A 53 6.04 6.58 -7.70
N ASN A 54 6.51 6.24 -8.90
CA ASN A 54 6.46 4.87 -9.40
C ASN A 54 7.41 3.96 -8.61
N THR A 55 6.95 2.75 -8.28
CA THR A 55 7.77 1.71 -7.65
C THR A 55 7.88 0.51 -8.57
N THR A 56 8.91 -0.33 -8.40
CA THR A 56 9.06 -1.58 -9.17
C THR A 56 7.84 -2.51 -9.04
N ARG A 57 7.09 -2.42 -7.93
CA ARG A 57 5.86 -3.19 -7.71
C ARG A 57 4.63 -2.55 -8.38
N GLY A 58 4.59 -1.22 -8.45
CA GLY A 58 3.48 -0.46 -9.04
C GLY A 58 2.12 -0.88 -8.47
N ALA A 59 1.15 -1.09 -9.36
CA ALA A 59 -0.20 -1.55 -9.03
C ALA A 59 -0.31 -3.07 -8.76
N GLY A 60 0.80 -3.80 -8.70
CA GLY A 60 0.80 -5.25 -8.44
C GLY A 60 0.15 -5.60 -7.10
N GLY A 61 -0.62 -6.68 -7.06
CA GLY A 61 -1.34 -7.17 -5.88
C GLY A 61 -1.96 -8.54 -6.15
N PHE A 62 -2.69 -9.11 -5.18
CA PHE A 62 -3.51 -10.32 -5.39
C PHE A 62 -2.78 -11.51 -6.04
N GLY A 63 -1.51 -11.76 -5.66
CA GLY A 63 -0.72 -12.84 -6.25
C GLY A 63 -0.10 -12.51 -7.60
N SER A 64 0.15 -11.23 -7.91
CA SER A 64 0.83 -10.78 -9.15
C SER A 64 2.20 -11.41 -9.40
N THR A 65 2.82 -12.01 -8.39
CA THR A 65 4.09 -12.74 -8.48
C THR A 65 3.94 -14.22 -8.86
N GLY A 66 2.71 -14.73 -8.91
CA GLY A 66 2.43 -16.14 -9.17
C GLY A 66 2.88 -17.08 -8.04
N VAL A 67 2.68 -18.38 -8.25
CA VAL A 67 2.99 -19.47 -7.29
C VAL A 67 4.01 -20.46 -7.85
N LYS A 68 4.33 -20.39 -9.15
CA LYS A 68 5.28 -21.29 -9.81
C LYS A 68 6.63 -20.60 -10.04
N GLU A 69 7.71 -21.35 -9.89
CA GLU A 69 9.03 -20.91 -10.33
C GLU A 69 9.08 -20.77 -11.85
N VAL A 70 9.64 -19.64 -12.31
CA VAL A 70 9.99 -19.44 -13.71
C VAL A 70 11.21 -20.30 -14.02
N LYS A 71 11.04 -21.40 -14.76
CA LYS A 71 12.15 -21.99 -15.52
C LYS A 71 12.36 -21.15 -16.77
N THR A 72 13.32 -20.23 -16.74
CA THR A 72 13.78 -19.54 -17.95
C THR A 72 14.47 -20.56 -18.87
N LYS A 73 13.72 -21.08 -19.85
CA LYS A 73 14.34 -21.51 -21.11
C LYS A 73 14.30 -20.30 -22.02
N ASN A 74 15.45 -19.64 -22.15
CA ASN A 74 15.64 -18.53 -23.08
C ASN A 74 15.17 -18.94 -24.49
N GLY A 75 14.33 -18.11 -25.11
CA GLY A 75 13.95 -18.27 -26.51
C GLY A 75 12.63 -17.58 -26.91
N ASN A 76 12.74 -16.29 -27.22
CA ASN A 76 11.88 -15.45 -28.08
C ASN A 76 10.35 -15.41 -27.90
N GLY A 77 9.85 -14.19 -27.67
CA GLY A 77 8.46 -13.81 -27.94
C GLY A 77 8.08 -12.44 -27.38
N THR A 78 8.35 -11.39 -28.17
CA THR A 78 7.92 -10.00 -27.93
C THR A 78 6.39 -9.92 -27.83
N ALA A 79 5.85 -9.30 -26.79
CA ALA A 79 4.47 -8.84 -26.76
C ALA A 79 4.47 -7.32 -26.54
N THR A 80 4.32 -6.60 -27.65
CA THR A 80 3.97 -5.18 -27.69
C THR A 80 2.55 -5.00 -27.18
N MET A 81 2.35 -4.09 -26.21
CA MET A 81 1.05 -3.49 -25.96
C MET A 81 1.20 -1.99 -26.06
N GLU A 82 0.77 -1.46 -27.20
CA GLU A 82 0.53 -0.04 -27.44
C GLU A 82 -0.66 0.40 -26.60
N THR A 83 -0.48 1.46 -25.80
CA THR A 83 -1.58 2.35 -25.42
C THR A 83 -1.19 3.74 -25.92
N LYS A 84 -2.03 4.29 -26.80
CA LYS A 84 -1.78 5.52 -27.55
C LYS A 84 -1.77 6.73 -26.61
N GLU A 85 -0.82 7.61 -26.89
CA GLU A 85 -0.58 8.91 -26.26
C GLU A 85 -1.76 9.86 -26.48
N VAL A 86 -2.05 10.69 -25.48
CA VAL A 86 -2.57 12.05 -25.69
C VAL A 86 -1.56 12.98 -25.05
N GLU A 87 -0.66 13.54 -25.86
CA GLU A 87 0.17 14.68 -25.49
C GLU A 87 -0.56 15.97 -25.91
N ASP A 88 -0.76 16.89 -24.97
CA ASP A 88 -1.24 18.24 -25.26
C ASP A 88 -0.11 19.07 -25.92
N GLU A 89 -0.35 19.40 -27.18
CA GLU A 89 0.46 20.23 -28.05
C GLU A 89 0.31 21.72 -27.72
N SER A 90 0.99 22.23 -26.70
CA SER A 90 1.33 23.67 -26.59
C SER A 90 2.25 23.94 -25.40
N ASP A 91 3.51 24.36 -25.66
CA ASP A 91 4.27 25.36 -24.86
C ASP A 91 5.81 25.28 -24.86
N LYS A 92 6.48 24.53 -25.74
CA LYS A 92 7.97 24.67 -25.85
C LYS A 92 8.53 24.96 -27.24
N LYS A 93 7.70 25.40 -28.20
CA LYS A 93 8.15 25.97 -29.49
C LYS A 93 8.80 27.38 -29.36
N LYS A 94 9.16 27.86 -28.17
CA LYS A 94 9.81 29.18 -27.97
C LYS A 94 11.27 29.16 -27.52
N LYS A 95 11.96 28.01 -27.49
CA LYS A 95 13.43 27.98 -27.23
C LYS A 95 14.28 27.34 -28.33
N LYS A 96 13.71 27.06 -29.52
CA LYS A 96 14.48 26.67 -30.71
C LYS A 96 14.69 27.88 -31.63
N LEU A 97 15.51 28.83 -31.18
CA LEU A 97 16.10 29.93 -31.97
C LEU A 97 17.14 30.57 -31.01
N THR A 98 18.46 30.42 -31.09
CA THR A 98 19.43 30.12 -32.14
C THR A 98 20.72 29.63 -31.46
N MET A 99 21.30 28.51 -31.88
CA MET A 99 22.72 28.25 -31.65
C MET A 99 23.51 28.77 -32.86
N ARG A 100 24.46 29.67 -32.62
CA ARG A 100 25.60 29.92 -33.50
C ARG A 100 26.83 30.10 -32.60
N SER A 101 27.76 29.16 -32.68
CA SER A 101 29.17 29.40 -32.37
C SER A 101 29.93 29.04 -33.64
N PRO A 102 30.62 30.02 -34.26
CA PRO A 102 32.08 29.88 -34.33
C PRO A 102 32.81 31.23 -34.30
N THR A 103 33.77 31.39 -33.38
CA THR A 103 35.19 31.73 -33.66
C THR A 103 35.99 31.34 -32.43
#